data_AF-A0A2E5WY83-F1
#
_entry.id   AF-A0A2E5WY83-F1
#
_cell.length_a   1.000
_cell.length_b   1.000
_cell.length_c   1.000
_cell.angle_alpha   90.00
_cell.angle_beta   90.00
_cell.angle_gamma   90.00
#
_symmetry.space_group_name_H-M   'P 1'
#
loop_
_entity.id
_entity.type
_entity.pdbx_description
1 polymer ?
#
loop_
_entity_poly.entity_id
_entity_poly.type
_entity_poly.pdbx_seq_one_letter_code
_entity_poly.pdbx_strand_id
1 'polypeptide(L)'
;MSIKKDIPLKSARFYKVKNPRKHFLCALCRAPRQMKYSKNLNWKNYLQLTILTAFISTLLYPFMGIKGVFVCLFMWPIVEMTNKLLYRKEIPCPYCGFDATWYRRDVKVAKRKVESFWQTNYPELTQKKEELVQNLEAPVSEKIVENHEIQ
;
A
#
# COMPACT_ATOMS: atom_id res chain seq x y z
N MET A 1 22.35 -19.35 2.16
CA MET A 1 22.60 -18.15 1.32
C MET A 1 21.59 -17.08 1.73
N SER A 2 21.98 -16.16 2.62
CA SER A 2 21.06 -15.10 3.07
C SER A 2 20.99 -14.03 1.98
N ILE A 3 19.87 -13.97 1.25
CA ILE A 3 19.63 -12.92 0.26
C ILE A 3 19.42 -11.63 1.05
N LYS A 4 20.44 -10.75 1.09
CA LYS A 4 20.27 -9.40 1.65
C LYS A 4 19.18 -8.69 0.86
N LYS A 5 18.07 -8.36 1.52
CA LYS A 5 16.95 -7.62 0.93
C LYS A 5 17.34 -6.16 0.80
N ASP A 6 17.80 -5.75 -0.38
CA ASP A 6 18.12 -4.35 -0.63
C ASP A 6 16.88 -3.48 -0.53
N ILE A 7 17.02 -2.30 0.10
CA ILE A 7 15.95 -1.33 0.18
C ILE A 7 15.77 -0.70 -1.21
N PRO A 8 14.57 -0.77 -1.81
CA PRO A 8 14.34 -0.29 -3.18
C PRO A 8 14.61 1.21 -3.34
N LEU A 9 14.49 1.97 -2.24
CA LEU A 9 14.82 3.41 -2.20
C LEU A 9 16.31 3.68 -2.42
N LYS A 10 17.21 2.76 -2.04
CA LYS A 10 18.65 2.92 -2.24
C LYS A 10 19.09 2.53 -3.65
N SER A 11 18.48 1.50 -4.22
CA SER A 11 18.89 0.96 -5.52
C SER A 11 18.27 1.69 -6.71
N ALA A 12 17.32 2.60 -6.48
CA ALA A 12 16.54 3.31 -7.50
C ALA A 12 15.84 2.39 -8.54
N ARG A 13 15.79 1.08 -8.27
CA ARG A 13 15.13 0.08 -9.11
C ARG A 13 13.68 -0.06 -8.67
N PHE A 14 12.81 0.72 -9.31
CA PHE A 14 11.38 0.70 -9.04
C PHE A 14 10.67 -0.34 -9.92
N TYR A 15 9.72 -1.07 -9.32
CA TYR A 15 8.86 -2.01 -10.04
C TYR A 15 7.98 -1.28 -11.06
N LYS A 16 8.02 -1.73 -12.31
CA LYS A 16 7.19 -1.20 -13.41
C LYS A 16 5.95 -2.07 -13.58
N VAL A 17 4.78 -1.45 -13.46
CA VAL A 17 3.51 -2.14 -13.63
C VAL A 17 3.19 -2.21 -15.12
N LYS A 18 2.70 -3.36 -15.60
CA LYS A 18 2.25 -3.51 -16.98
C LYS A 18 0.94 -2.73 -17.20
N ASN A 19 0.90 -1.89 -18.23
CA ASN A 19 -0.26 -1.06 -18.61
C ASN A 19 -0.82 -0.20 -17.46
N PRO A 20 -0.01 0.73 -16.92
CA PRO A 20 -0.44 1.60 -15.83
C PRO A 20 -1.51 2.58 -16.31
N ARG A 21 -2.52 2.83 -15.47
CA ARG A 21 -3.58 3.81 -15.72
C ARG A 21 -3.25 5.19 -15.16
N LYS A 22 -2.45 5.24 -14.10
CA LYS A 22 -2.04 6.49 -13.44
C LYS A 22 -0.60 6.41 -13.00
N HIS A 23 0.10 7.52 -13.18
CA HIS A 23 1.47 7.76 -12.69
C HIS A 23 1.43 8.88 -11.66
N PHE A 24 2.08 8.69 -10.52
CA PHE A 24 2.20 9.72 -9.49
C PHE A 24 3.42 9.44 -8.60
N LEU A 25 3.84 10.43 -7.82
CA LEU A 25 4.94 10.29 -6.86
C LEU A 25 4.38 10.07 -5.45
N CYS A 26 5.07 9.27 -4.64
CA CYS A 26 4.75 9.16 -3.23
C CYS A 26 5.05 10.49 -2.51
N ALA A 27 4.09 11.02 -1.74
CA ALA A 27 4.31 12.26 -0.98
C ALA A 27 5.43 12.14 0.08
N LEU A 28 5.62 10.95 0.68
CA LEU A 28 6.65 10.73 1.70
C LEU A 28 8.04 10.46 1.11
N CYS A 29 8.20 9.36 0.36
CA CYS A 29 9.52 8.94 -0.15
C CYS A 29 9.84 9.40 -1.57
N ARG A 30 8.94 10.16 -2.24
CA ARG A 30 9.07 10.63 -3.63
C ARG A 30 9.30 9.54 -4.69
N ALA A 31 9.22 8.27 -4.33
CA ALA A 31 9.34 7.17 -5.27
C ALA A 31 8.23 7.20 -6.33
N PRO A 32 8.55 6.92 -7.62
CA PRO A 32 7.57 6.87 -8.68
C PRO A 32 6.63 5.67 -8.47
N ARG A 33 5.33 5.92 -8.62
CA ARG A 33 4.28 4.92 -8.49
C ARG A 33 3.40 4.85 -9.71
N GLN A 34 2.90 3.64 -9.93
CA GLN A 34 2.04 3.28 -11.04
C GLN A 34 0.87 2.47 -10.49
N MET A 35 -0.36 2.87 -10.82
CA MET A 35 -1.58 2.13 -10.48
C MET A 35 -2.15 1.45 -11.72
N LYS A 36 -2.59 0.20 -11.57
CA LYS A 36 -3.27 -0.56 -12.62
C LYS A 36 -4.78 -0.30 -12.59
N TYR A 37 -5.38 -0.19 -11.41
CA TYR A 37 -6.83 -0.05 -11.27
C TYR A 37 -7.27 1.41 -11.30
N SER A 38 -8.47 1.64 -11.86
CA SER A 38 -9.16 2.92 -11.83
C SER A 38 -10.27 2.92 -10.78
N LYS A 39 -10.52 4.08 -10.18
CA LYS A 39 -11.61 4.25 -9.21
C LYS A 39 -12.97 3.88 -9.81
N ASN A 40 -13.20 4.27 -11.06
CA ASN A 40 -14.45 4.05 -11.78
C ASN A 40 -14.25 2.94 -12.81
N LEU A 41 -15.31 2.17 -13.08
CA LEU A 41 -15.35 1.17 -14.14
C LEU A 41 -15.37 1.83 -15.53
N ASN A 42 -14.72 1.18 -16.50
CA ASN A 42 -14.75 1.61 -17.90
C ASN A 42 -15.98 1.01 -18.60
N TRP A 43 -16.43 1.61 -19.71
CA TRP A 43 -17.48 1.07 -20.57
C TRP A 43 -17.24 -0.39 -20.96
N LYS A 44 -15.99 -0.77 -21.24
CA LYS A 44 -15.62 -2.16 -21.53
C LYS A 44 -15.91 -3.11 -20.35
N ASN A 45 -15.72 -2.64 -19.12
CA ASN A 45 -16.00 -3.45 -17.93
C ASN A 45 -17.52 -3.61 -17.74
N TYR A 46 -18.31 -2.58 -18.04
CA TYR A 46 -19.77 -2.68 -18.03
C TYR A 46 -20.28 -3.67 -19.07
N LEU A 47 -19.72 -3.66 -20.28
CA LEU A 47 -20.04 -4.65 -21.31
C LEU A 47 -19.68 -6.08 -20.88
N GLN A 48 -18.52 -6.28 -20.25
CA GLN A 48 -18.13 -7.58 -19.70
C GLN A 48 -19.08 -8.03 -18.59
N LEU A 49 -19.48 -7.10 -17.71
CA LEU A 49 -20.43 -7.37 -16.62
C LEU A 49 -21.80 -7.79 -17.16
N THR A 50 -22.33 -7.12 -18.19
CA THR A 50 -23.63 -7.49 -18.78
C THR A 50 -23.59 -8.87 -19.42
N ILE A 51 -22.55 -9.17 -20.21
CA ILE A 51 -22.36 -10.49 -20.83
C ILE A 51 -22.24 -11.59 -19.76
N LEU A 52 -21.41 -11.36 -18.73
CA LEU A 52 -21.21 -12.31 -17.64
C LEU A 52 -22.51 -12.54 -16.85
N THR A 53 -23.26 -11.48 -16.57
CA THR A 53 -24.54 -11.56 -15.86
C THR A 53 -25.57 -12.33 -16.67
N ALA A 54 -25.67 -12.08 -17.98
CA ALA A 54 -26.56 -12.82 -18.87
C ALA A 54 -26.18 -14.30 -18.90
N PHE A 55 -24.89 -14.63 -19.03
CA PHE A 55 -24.40 -16.01 -19.00
C PHE A 55 -24.78 -16.74 -17.70
N ILE A 56 -24.52 -16.11 -16.55
CA ILE A 56 -24.87 -16.67 -15.24
C ILE A 56 -26.39 -16.84 -15.09
N SER A 57 -27.18 -15.87 -15.57
CA SER A 57 -28.64 -15.94 -15.53
C SER A 57 -29.17 -17.11 -16.36
N THR A 58 -28.59 -17.37 -17.54
CA THR A 58 -28.94 -18.53 -18.38
C THR A 58 -28.57 -19.85 -17.70
N LEU A 59 -27.39 -19.93 -17.06
CA LEU A 59 -26.97 -21.13 -16.32
C LEU A 59 -27.88 -21.44 -15.11
N LEU A 60 -28.38 -20.41 -14.43
CA LEU A 60 -29.27 -20.54 -13.27
C LEU A 60 -30.76 -20.68 -13.65
N TYR A 61 -31.11 -20.50 -14.93
CA TYR A 61 -32.48 -20.60 -15.42
C TYR A 61 -33.19 -21.93 -15.07
N PRO A 62 -32.60 -23.13 -15.22
CA PRO A 62 -33.29 -24.37 -14.85
C PRO A 62 -33.61 -24.48 -13.35
N PHE A 63 -32.90 -23.75 -12.49
CA PHE A 63 -33.10 -23.78 -11.04
C PHE A 63 -34.05 -22.69 -10.54
N MET A 64 -33.92 -21.46 -11.05
CA MET A 64 -34.65 -20.29 -10.55
C MET A 64 -35.70 -19.74 -11.54
N GLY A 65 -35.73 -20.24 -12.77
CA GLY A 65 -36.58 -19.73 -13.84
C GLY A 65 -36.37 -18.24 -14.10
N ILE A 66 -37.46 -17.51 -14.29
CA ILE A 66 -37.48 -16.05 -14.53
C ILE A 66 -36.88 -15.24 -13.37
N LYS A 67 -36.86 -15.79 -12.14
CA LYS A 67 -36.24 -15.13 -10.99
C LYS A 67 -34.72 -14.96 -11.14
N GLY A 68 -34.10 -15.66 -12.11
CA GLY A 68 -32.69 -15.47 -12.47
C GLY A 68 -32.33 -14.04 -12.87
N VAL A 69 -33.28 -13.21 -13.29
CA VAL A 69 -33.03 -11.77 -13.61
C VAL A 69 -32.53 -10.99 -12.39
N PHE A 70 -32.91 -11.39 -11.17
CA PHE A 70 -32.43 -10.75 -9.93
C PHE A 70 -30.92 -10.95 -9.69
N VAL A 71 -30.27 -11.89 -10.39
CA VAL A 71 -28.81 -12.06 -10.32
C VAL A 71 -28.08 -10.76 -10.71
N CYS A 72 -28.63 -9.97 -11.64
CA CYS A 72 -28.05 -8.68 -12.03
C CYS A 72 -27.91 -7.72 -10.84
N LEU A 73 -28.91 -7.70 -9.96
CA LEU A 73 -28.95 -6.81 -8.80
C LEU A 73 -27.84 -7.14 -7.78
N PHE A 74 -27.39 -8.40 -7.71
CA PHE A 74 -26.27 -8.81 -6.87
C PHE A 74 -24.92 -8.70 -7.58
N MET A 75 -24.84 -9.03 -8.87
CA MET A 75 -23.59 -8.99 -9.63
C MET A 75 -23.01 -7.57 -9.72
N TRP A 76 -23.88 -6.57 -9.90
CA TRP A 76 -23.45 -5.17 -9.98
C TRP A 76 -22.69 -4.67 -8.74
N PRO A 77 -23.26 -4.71 -7.51
CA PRO A 77 -22.54 -4.26 -6.33
C PRO A 77 -21.30 -5.11 -6.03
N ILE A 78 -21.30 -6.41 -6.36
CA ILE A 78 -20.12 -7.28 -6.20
C ILE A 78 -18.95 -6.78 -7.05
N VAL A 79 -19.19 -6.49 -8.34
CA VAL A 79 -18.14 -6.03 -9.24
C VAL A 79 -17.65 -4.63 -8.88
N GLU A 80 -18.56 -3.71 -8.56
CA GLU A 80 -18.20 -2.36 -8.10
C GLU A 80 -17.38 -2.41 -6.81
N MET A 81 -17.80 -3.21 -5.83
CA MET A 81 -17.09 -3.39 -4.56
C MET A 81 -15.71 -4.01 -4.78
N THR A 82 -15.61 -5.03 -5.63
CA THR A 82 -14.33 -5.68 -5.96
C THR A 82 -13.37 -4.70 -6.62
N ASN A 83 -13.83 -3.91 -7.60
CA ASN A 83 -13.01 -2.88 -8.23
C ASN A 83 -12.52 -1.83 -7.21
N LYS A 84 -13.41 -1.40 -6.32
CA LYS A 84 -13.08 -0.44 -5.25
C LYS A 84 -12.07 -1.01 -4.24
N LEU A 85 -12.17 -2.29 -3.89
CA LEU A 85 -11.22 -2.97 -3.01
C LEU A 85 -9.85 -3.13 -3.68
N LEU A 86 -9.81 -3.55 -4.94
CA LEU A 86 -8.58 -3.65 -5.72
C LEU A 86 -7.90 -2.28 -5.86
N TYR A 87 -8.67 -1.23 -6.16
CA TYR A 87 -8.17 0.14 -6.20
C TYR A 87 -7.58 0.56 -4.85
N ARG A 88 -8.27 0.29 -3.72
CA ARG A 88 -7.78 0.61 -2.38
C ARG A 88 -6.50 -0.13 -2.00
N LYS A 89 -6.33 -1.37 -2.45
CA LYS A 89 -5.11 -2.16 -2.21
C LYS A 89 -3.87 -1.56 -2.88
N GLU A 90 -4.01 -0.80 -3.97
CA GLU A 90 -2.89 -0.16 -4.67
C GLU A 90 -2.52 1.24 -4.14
N ILE A 91 -3.30 1.80 -3.21
CA ILE A 91 -3.05 3.14 -2.66
C ILE A 91 -1.80 3.20 -1.75
N PRO A 92 -1.55 2.24 -0.83
CA PRO A 92 -0.38 2.26 0.04
C PRO A 92 0.95 2.18 -0.72
N CYS A 93 2.02 2.76 -0.18
CA CYS A 93 3.35 2.66 -0.79
C CYS A 93 3.90 1.25 -0.64
N PRO A 94 4.33 0.58 -1.73
CA PRO A 94 5.08 -0.66 -1.60
C PRO A 94 6.49 -0.43 -1.03
N TYR A 95 7.00 0.80 -1.07
CA TYR A 95 8.38 1.10 -0.65
C TYR A 95 8.50 1.62 0.79
N CYS A 96 7.49 2.34 1.30
CA CYS A 96 7.58 3.00 2.61
C CYS A 96 6.29 2.87 3.45
N GLY A 97 5.30 2.09 3.00
CA GLY A 97 4.02 1.92 3.69
C GLY A 97 3.09 3.14 3.74
N PHE A 98 3.46 4.29 3.18
CA PHE A 98 2.65 5.52 3.27
C PHE A 98 1.33 5.40 2.49
N ASP A 99 0.22 5.68 3.18
CA ASP A 99 -1.14 5.65 2.64
C ASP A 99 -1.80 7.04 2.73
N ALA A 100 -2.03 7.66 1.57
CA ALA A 100 -2.63 8.97 1.46
C ALA A 100 -4.09 9.02 1.95
N THR A 101 -4.83 7.90 1.89
CA THR A 101 -6.22 7.87 2.37
C THR A 101 -6.30 7.98 3.88
N TRP A 102 -5.39 7.33 4.59
CA TRP A 102 -5.29 7.46 6.04
C TRP A 102 -4.69 8.78 6.44
N TYR A 103 -3.69 9.30 5.74
CA TYR A 103 -3.13 10.62 6.05
C TYR A 103 -4.18 11.74 6.02
N ARG A 104 -5.08 11.71 5.01
CA ARG A 104 -6.19 12.67 4.92
C ARG A 104 -7.23 12.51 6.06
N ARG A 105 -7.37 11.31 6.63
CA ARG A 105 -8.37 11.01 7.65
C ARG A 105 -7.83 11.19 9.07
N ASP A 106 -6.67 10.61 9.35
CA ASP A 106 -5.97 10.66 10.63
C ASP A 106 -4.46 10.44 10.40
N VAL A 107 -3.69 11.49 10.66
CA VAL A 107 -2.23 11.50 10.54
C VAL A 107 -1.58 10.49 11.50
N LYS A 108 -2.15 10.27 12.69
CA LYS A 108 -1.60 9.34 13.69
C LYS A 108 -1.68 7.89 13.21
N VAL A 109 -2.77 7.51 12.53
CA VAL A 109 -2.89 6.17 11.94
C VAL A 109 -1.93 6.00 10.77
N ALA A 110 -1.78 7.03 9.92
CA ALA A 110 -0.82 6.99 8.83
C ALA A 110 0.62 6.82 9.34
N LYS A 111 1.00 7.54 10.40
CA LYS A 111 2.32 7.41 11.04
C LYS A 111 2.56 5.99 11.56
N ARG A 112 1.60 5.44 12.33
CA ARG A 112 1.67 4.06 12.86
C ARG A 112 1.83 3.01 11.74
N LYS A 113 1.14 3.17 10.62
CA LYS A 113 1.26 2.25 9.47
C LYS A 113 2.64 2.29 8.82
N VAL A 114 3.23 3.48 8.71
CA VAL A 114 4.60 3.63 8.19
C VAL A 114 5.58 2.96 9.16
N GLU A 115 5.49 3.25 10.46
CA GLU A 115 6.33 2.62 11.49
C GLU A 115 6.22 1.09 11.46
N SER A 116 5.00 0.54 11.45
CA SER A 116 4.79 -0.91 11.36
C SER A 116 5.37 -1.49 10.07
N PHE A 117 5.27 -0.75 8.95
CA PHE A 117 5.83 -1.20 7.67
C PHE A 117 7.36 -1.35 7.76
N TRP A 118 8.05 -0.38 8.35
CA TRP A 118 9.51 -0.43 8.51
C TRP A 118 9.95 -1.51 9.49
N GLN A 119 9.25 -1.64 10.63
CA GLN A 119 9.51 -2.69 11.62
C GLN A 119 9.35 -4.11 11.02
N THR A 120 8.30 -4.34 10.22
CA THR A 120 8.06 -5.65 9.60
C THR A 120 8.99 -5.94 8.42
N ASN A 121 9.34 -4.95 7.60
CA ASN A 121 10.08 -5.19 6.36
C ASN A 121 11.60 -5.03 6.47
N TYR A 122 12.06 -4.20 7.41
CA TYR A 122 13.46 -3.79 7.61
C TYR A 122 13.78 -3.57 9.11
N PRO A 123 13.63 -4.61 9.96
CA PRO A 123 13.89 -4.48 11.40
C PRO A 123 15.32 -4.02 11.70
N GLU A 124 16.31 -4.42 10.89
CA GLU A 124 17.72 -4.07 11.07
C GLU A 124 17.99 -2.56 10.99
N LEU A 125 17.22 -1.83 10.18
CA LEU A 125 17.32 -0.37 10.08
C LEU A 125 16.68 0.32 11.27
N THR A 126 15.63 -0.29 11.82
CA THR A 126 14.88 0.26 12.95
C THR A 126 15.72 0.14 14.21
N GLN A 127 16.30 -1.04 14.46
CA GLN A 127 17.23 -1.28 15.57
C GLN A 127 18.44 -0.36 15.51
N LYS A 128 19.10 -0.26 14.35
CA LYS A 128 20.25 0.65 14.18
C LYS A 128 19.87 2.11 14.46
N LYS A 129 18.67 2.55 14.09
CA LYS A 129 18.20 3.91 14.39
C LYS A 129 18.00 4.10 15.89
N GLU A 130 17.41 3.12 16.58
CA GLU A 130 17.20 3.15 18.03
C GLU A 130 18.54 3.19 18.79
N GLU A 131 19.51 2.35 18.40
CA GLU A 131 20.88 2.37 18.95
C GLU A 131 21.56 3.74 18.75
N LEU A 132 21.43 4.33 17.56
CA LEU A 132 22.00 5.66 17.28
C LEU A 132 21.37 6.75 18.12
N VAL A 133 20.05 6.70 18.33
CA VAL A 133 19.33 7.66 19.18
C VAL A 133 19.77 7.50 20.64
N GLN A 134 19.88 6.27 21.15
CA GLN A 134 20.38 6.00 22.50
C GLN A 134 21.83 6.51 22.71
N ASN A 135 22.71 6.30 21.73
CA ASN A 135 24.09 6.77 21.80
C ASN A 135 24.20 8.31 21.76
N LEU A 136 23.23 9.00 21.14
CA LEU A 136 23.16 10.47 21.12
C LEU A 136 22.57 11.03 22.42
N GLU A 137 21.69 10.29 23.07
CA GLU A 137 21.03 10.68 24.33
C GLU A 137 21.85 10.29 25.57
N ALA A 138 22.86 9.43 25.42
CA ALA A 138 23.84 9.17 26.48
C ALA A 138 24.53 10.51 26.87
N PRO A 139 24.49 10.90 28.15
CA PRO A 139 24.91 12.22 28.57
C PRO A 139 26.40 12.43 28.28
N VAL A 140 26.71 13.60 27.73
CA VAL A 140 28.04 14.21 27.62
C VAL A 140 28.57 14.58 29.02
N SER A 141 28.40 13.71 30.02
CA SER A 141 28.78 13.99 31.41
C SER A 141 30.18 13.49 31.79
N GLU A 142 30.82 12.64 30.97
CA GLU A 142 32.16 12.11 31.29
C GLU A 142 33.33 12.86 30.64
N LYS A 143 33.13 13.65 29.58
CA LYS A 143 34.24 14.33 28.88
C LYS A 143 34.64 15.70 29.45
N ILE A 144 33.92 16.21 30.45
CA ILE A 144 34.23 17.50 31.08
C ILE A 144 35.10 17.32 32.34
N VAL A 145 35.07 16.15 32.98
CA VAL A 145 35.83 15.92 34.23
C VAL A 145 37.33 15.73 33.97
N GLU A 146 37.73 15.16 32.84
CA GLU A 146 39.14 14.86 32.55
C GLU A 146 39.98 16.09 32.12
N ASN A 147 39.33 17.19 31.70
CA ASN A 147 40.03 18.43 31.33
C ASN A 147 40.23 19.41 32.50
N HIS A 148 39.73 19.08 33.70
CA HIS A 148 39.78 19.98 34.85
C HIS A 148 40.75 19.53 35.96
N GLU A 149 41.45 18.40 35.80
CA GLU A 149 42.44 17.88 36.76
C GLU A 149 43.90 18.14 36.36
N ILE A 150 44.16 18.89 35.29
CA ILE A 150 45.53 19.34 34.92
C ILE A 150 45.62 20.85 35.13
N GLN A 151 45.66 21.30 36.38
CA GLN A 151 46.19 22.60 36.77
C GLN A 151 46.77 22.56 38.19
#